data_AF-A0A7W1UIG4-F1
#
_entry.id   AF-A0A7W1UIG4-F1
#
_cell.length_a   1.000
_cell.length_b   1.000
_cell.length_c   1.000
_cell.angle_alpha   90.00
_cell.angle_beta   90.00
_cell.angle_gamma   90.00
#
_symmetry.space_group_name_H-M   'P 1'
#
loop_
_entity.id
_entity.type
_entity.pdbx_description
1 polymer ?
#
loop_
_entity_poly.entity_id
_entity_poly.type
_entity_poly.pdbx_seq_one_letter_code
_entity_poly.pdbx_strand_id
1 'polypeptide(L)'
;MDDAISFHLEEPDLSYRLTAEDRARVLPPYDPDALERLLQQAIPDIRPLLLEGILPERKENSSPWDHLSRINDPVLQALLEAFWQPFWEEFPIEVLEDRSMDTYPGRLLALEQRRNPSSLA
;
A
#
# COMPACT_ATOMS: atom_id res chain seq x y z
N MET A 1 -21.30 3.37 -13.23
CA MET A 1 -21.62 3.72 -11.84
C MET A 1 -20.47 3.16 -11.06
N ASP A 2 -19.38 3.94 -11.01
CA ASP A 2 -18.19 3.61 -10.25
C ASP A 2 -18.47 4.03 -8.81
N ASP A 3 -19.02 3.10 -8.04
CA ASP A 3 -19.15 3.26 -6.60
C ASP A 3 -17.73 3.15 -6.04
N ALA A 4 -17.05 4.30 -5.98
CA ALA A 4 -15.79 4.43 -5.28
C ALA A 4 -16.08 4.08 -3.82
N ILE A 5 -15.80 2.84 -3.44
CA ILE A 5 -16.05 2.35 -2.09
C ILE A 5 -15.30 3.28 -1.14
N SER A 6 -16.05 4.15 -0.47
CA SER A 6 -15.48 5.13 0.44
C SER A 6 -15.18 4.39 1.73
N PHE A 7 -13.97 3.85 1.81
CA PHE A 7 -13.47 3.23 3.01
C PHE A 7 -13.20 4.34 4.02
N HIS A 8 -14.13 4.59 4.94
CA HIS A 8 -13.87 5.49 6.07
C HIS A 8 -13.16 4.68 7.15
N LEU A 9 -12.05 5.20 7.70
CA LEU A 9 -11.45 4.58 8.88
C LEU A 9 -12.36 4.80 10.08
N GLU A 10 -12.65 3.72 10.80
CA GLU A 10 -13.10 3.81 12.19
C GLU A 10 -11.88 4.02 13.10
N GLU A 11 -12.09 4.10 14.42
CA GLU A 11 -10.98 4.11 15.37
C GLU A 11 -10.04 2.93 15.09
N PRO A 12 -8.70 3.16 15.11
CA PRO A 12 -7.74 2.12 14.78
C PRO A 12 -7.90 0.92 15.70
N ASP A 13 -8.05 -0.25 15.10
CA ASP A 13 -8.15 -1.51 15.80
C ASP A 13 -6.77 -2.00 16.20
N LEU A 14 -6.23 -1.42 17.27
CA LEU A 14 -4.92 -1.78 17.82
C LEU A 14 -4.87 -3.22 18.36
N SER A 15 -6.01 -3.92 18.41
CA SER A 15 -6.09 -5.34 18.78
C SER A 15 -5.81 -6.26 17.59
N TYR A 16 -5.91 -5.75 16.36
CA TYR A 16 -5.63 -6.53 15.16
C TYR A 16 -4.16 -6.93 15.09
N ARG A 17 -3.94 -8.23 14.86
CA ARG A 17 -2.61 -8.83 14.67
C ARG A 17 -2.60 -9.63 13.39
N LEU A 18 -1.54 -9.45 12.61
CA LEU A 18 -1.33 -10.22 11.40
C LEU A 18 -1.05 -11.68 11.77
N THR A 19 -1.66 -12.62 11.03
CA THR A 19 -1.45 -14.05 11.30
C THR A 19 0.01 -14.43 11.01
N ALA A 20 0.52 -15.49 11.66
CA ALA A 20 1.87 -15.97 11.38
C ALA A 20 2.06 -16.37 9.90
N GLU A 21 0.99 -16.88 9.26
CA GLU A 21 0.99 -17.24 7.84
C GLU A 21 1.10 -16.00 6.94
N ASP A 22 0.29 -14.97 7.18
CA ASP A 22 0.35 -13.73 6.41
C ASP A 22 1.66 -12.98 6.65
N ARG A 23 2.18 -12.97 7.88
CA ARG A 23 3.51 -12.43 8.20
C ARG A 23 4.61 -13.13 7.41
N ALA A 24 4.53 -14.46 7.25
CA ALA A 24 5.52 -15.23 6.49
C ALA A 24 5.42 -15.00 4.97
N ARG A 25 4.27 -14.51 4.48
CA ARG A 25 4.06 -14.14 3.07
C ARG A 25 4.62 -12.76 2.72
N VAL A 26 4.91 -11.90 3.71
CA VAL A 26 5.57 -10.62 3.49
C VAL A 26 7.03 -10.86 3.15
N LEU A 27 7.42 -10.53 1.91
CA LEU A 27 8.79 -10.69 1.43
C LEU A 27 9.57 -9.37 1.56
N PRO A 28 10.90 -9.41 1.79
CA PRO A 28 11.74 -8.23 1.65
C PRO A 28 11.56 -7.59 0.26
N PRO A 29 11.57 -6.24 0.14
CA PRO A 29 11.93 -5.28 1.18
C PRO A 29 10.79 -4.86 2.13
N TYR A 30 9.61 -5.46 2.02
CA TYR A 30 8.44 -5.06 2.82
C TYR A 30 8.53 -5.53 4.28
N ASP A 31 8.01 -4.70 5.19
CA ASP A 31 8.00 -4.98 6.62
C ASP A 31 6.63 -5.52 7.07
N PRO A 32 6.56 -6.71 7.71
CA PRO A 32 5.29 -7.28 8.16
C PRO A 32 4.63 -6.45 9.27
N ASP A 33 5.41 -5.71 10.07
CA ASP A 33 4.85 -4.82 11.09
C ASP A 33 4.28 -3.54 10.46
N ALA A 34 4.80 -3.07 9.32
CA ALA A 34 4.19 -2.00 8.53
C ALA A 34 2.85 -2.43 7.91
N LEU A 35 2.78 -3.67 7.39
CA LEU A 35 1.53 -4.25 6.91
C LEU A 35 0.49 -4.36 8.03
N GLU A 36 0.90 -4.82 9.22
CA GLU A 36 0.01 -4.89 10.38
C GLU A 36 -0.55 -3.50 10.76
N ARG A 37 0.30 -2.46 10.78
CA ARG A 37 -0.15 -1.08 11.06
C ARG A 37 -1.15 -0.56 10.03
N LEU A 38 -0.94 -0.87 8.75
CA LEU A 38 -1.90 -0.54 7.69
C LEU A 38 -3.27 -1.19 7.97
N LEU A 39 -3.28 -2.46 8.35
CA LEU A 39 -4.50 -3.22 8.61
C LEU A 39 -5.19 -2.85 9.93
N GLN A 40 -4.44 -2.34 10.92
CA GLN A 40 -5.01 -1.78 12.15
C GLN A 40 -5.81 -0.51 11.89
N GLN A 41 -5.41 0.31 10.89
CA GLN A 41 -6.21 1.47 10.51
C GLN A 41 -7.43 1.07 9.67
N ALA A 42 -7.30 0.01 8.88
CA ALA A 42 -8.35 -0.49 8.02
C ALA A 42 -9.55 -1.08 8.80
N ILE A 43 -10.76 -0.77 8.34
CA ILE A 43 -11.97 -1.43 8.84
C ILE A 43 -11.91 -2.95 8.54
N PRO A 44 -12.51 -3.80 9.39
CA PRO A 44 -12.42 -5.26 9.25
C PRO A 44 -12.80 -5.79 7.86
N ASP A 45 -13.83 -5.21 7.23
CA ASP A 45 -14.34 -5.62 5.91
C ASP A 45 -13.32 -5.47 4.76
N ILE A 46 -12.35 -4.56 4.90
CA ILE A 46 -11.43 -4.24 3.80
C ILE A 46 -10.06 -4.89 4.00
N ARG A 47 -9.77 -5.40 5.21
CA ARG A 47 -8.51 -6.07 5.52
C ARG A 47 -8.21 -7.23 4.57
N PRO A 48 -9.19 -8.11 4.21
CA PRO A 48 -8.95 -9.17 3.23
C PRO A 48 -8.57 -8.61 1.85
N LEU A 49 -9.24 -7.54 1.40
CA LEU A 49 -8.95 -6.91 0.11
C LEU A 49 -7.56 -6.28 0.08
N LEU A 50 -7.16 -5.61 1.18
CA LEU A 50 -5.81 -5.06 1.34
C LEU A 50 -4.77 -6.19 1.36
N LEU A 51 -5.03 -7.28 2.08
CA LEU A 51 -4.16 -8.45 2.12
C LEU A 51 -4.01 -9.10 0.74
N GLU A 52 -5.10 -9.27 -0.02
CA GLU A 52 -5.04 -9.81 -1.38
C GLU A 52 -4.30 -8.88 -2.35
N GLY A 53 -4.46 -7.56 -2.22
CA GLY A 53 -3.75 -6.58 -3.04
C GLY A 53 -2.26 -6.46 -2.71
N ILE A 54 -1.89 -6.62 -1.44
CA ILE A 54 -0.50 -6.46 -0.98
C ILE A 54 0.28 -7.78 -1.03
N LEU A 55 -0.36 -8.87 -0.64
CA LEU A 55 0.18 -10.22 -0.65
C LEU A 55 -0.52 -11.02 -1.74
N PRO A 56 -0.35 -10.69 -3.04
CA PRO A 56 -1.02 -11.44 -4.08
C PRO A 56 -0.65 -12.91 -3.90
N GLU A 57 -1.63 -13.72 -3.49
CA GLU A 57 -1.64 -15.09 -3.94
C GLU A 57 -1.49 -14.98 -5.45
N ARG A 58 -0.61 -15.77 -6.08
CA ARG A 58 -0.40 -15.77 -7.53
C ARG A 58 -1.70 -16.15 -8.28
N LYS A 59 -2.73 -15.33 -8.24
CA LYS A 59 -3.91 -15.41 -9.08
C LYS A 59 -3.56 -14.59 -10.31
N GLU A 60 -3.32 -15.33 -11.39
CA GLU A 60 -2.78 -14.87 -12.67
C GLU A 60 -3.60 -13.75 -13.37
N ASN A 61 -4.77 -13.37 -12.84
CA ASN A 61 -5.76 -12.58 -13.56
C ASN A 61 -6.29 -11.33 -12.83
N SER A 62 -5.84 -11.03 -11.61
CA SER A 62 -6.23 -9.80 -10.92
C SER A 62 -5.00 -8.93 -10.71
N SER A 63 -5.02 -7.71 -11.25
CA SER A 63 -4.00 -6.72 -10.91
C SER A 63 -4.14 -6.40 -9.42
N PRO A 64 -3.12 -6.65 -8.58
CA PRO A 64 -3.18 -6.33 -7.14
C PRO A 64 -3.56 -4.86 -6.88
N TRP A 65 -3.38 -4.02 -7.88
CA TRP A 65 -3.60 -2.58 -7.89
C TRP A 65 -5.06 -2.15 -8.12
N ASP A 66 -5.91 -3.02 -8.69
CA ASP A 66 -7.30 -2.65 -9.02
C ASP A 66 -8.10 -2.33 -7.75
N HIS A 67 -7.84 -3.08 -6.68
CA HIS A 67 -8.48 -2.88 -5.38
C HIS A 67 -7.89 -1.69 -4.62
N LEU A 68 -6.59 -1.46 -4.74
CA LEU A 68 -5.86 -0.40 -4.04
C LEU A 68 -6.18 0.99 -4.60
N SER A 69 -6.40 1.10 -5.92
CA SER A 69 -6.76 2.36 -6.58
C SER A 69 -8.12 2.94 -6.14
N ARG A 70 -8.93 2.16 -5.42
CA ARG A 70 -10.25 2.57 -4.92
C ARG A 70 -10.20 3.14 -3.50
N ILE A 71 -9.05 3.12 -2.84
CA ILE A 71 -8.87 3.70 -1.51
C ILE A 71 -8.84 5.22 -1.62
N ASN A 72 -9.84 5.87 -1.02
CA ASN A 72 -9.98 7.34 -1.00
C ASN A 72 -9.72 7.96 0.37
N ASP A 73 -9.32 7.16 1.37
CA ASP A 73 -8.98 7.67 2.69
C ASP A 73 -7.53 8.17 2.74
N PRO A 74 -7.27 9.41 3.18
CA PRO A 74 -5.93 10.00 3.14
C PRO A 74 -4.93 9.33 4.09
N VAL A 75 -5.39 8.80 5.24
CA VAL A 75 -4.51 8.14 6.22
C VAL A 75 -4.13 6.75 5.71
N LEU A 76 -5.11 5.99 5.22
CA LEU A 76 -4.87 4.66 4.65
C LEU A 76 -4.04 4.77 3.37
N GLN A 77 -4.30 5.77 2.53
CA GLN A 77 -3.49 6.07 1.35
C GLN A 77 -2.04 6.35 1.76
N ALA A 78 -1.79 7.24 2.71
CA ALA A 78 -0.43 7.56 3.14
C ALA A 78 0.33 6.33 3.70
N LEU A 79 -0.36 5.47 4.45
CA LEU A 79 0.23 4.23 4.96
C LEU A 79 0.52 3.22 3.84
N LEU A 80 -0.36 3.12 2.85
CA LEU A 80 -0.16 2.28 1.68
C LEU A 80 1.02 2.80 0.85
N GLU A 81 1.12 4.11 0.65
CA GLU A 81 2.24 4.74 -0.04
C GLU A 81 3.58 4.50 0.67
N ALA A 82 3.59 4.63 2.01
CA ALA A 82 4.76 4.33 2.81
C ALA A 82 5.16 2.84 2.77
N PHE A 83 4.17 1.94 2.80
CA PHE A 83 4.41 0.49 2.71
C PHE A 83 5.08 0.11 1.37
N TRP A 84 4.66 0.74 0.27
CA TRP A 84 5.20 0.46 -1.06
C TRP A 84 6.45 1.28 -1.40
N GLN A 85 6.89 2.22 -0.57
CA GLN A 85 8.05 3.06 -0.84
C GLN A 85 9.34 2.26 -1.12
N PRO A 86 9.69 1.19 -0.36
CA PRO A 86 10.90 0.40 -0.62
C PRO A 86 10.93 -0.28 -1.98
N PHE A 87 9.77 -0.63 -2.55
CA PHE A 87 9.67 -1.20 -3.90
C PHE A 87 10.24 -0.26 -4.95
N TRP A 88 9.95 1.05 -4.81
CA TRP A 88 10.34 2.07 -5.77
C TRP A 88 11.81 2.46 -5.68
N GLU A 89 12.49 2.11 -4.58
CA GLU A 89 13.91 2.39 -4.39
C GLU A 89 14.79 1.66 -5.42
N GLU A 90 14.34 0.53 -5.94
CA GLU A 90 15.09 -0.28 -6.91
C GLU A 90 14.98 0.23 -8.35
N PHE A 91 13.97 1.04 -8.67
CA PHE A 91 13.73 1.54 -10.04
C PHE A 91 14.45 2.86 -10.29
N PRO A 92 14.86 3.21 -11.52
CA PRO A 92 15.44 4.53 -11.82
C PRO A 92 14.38 5.65 -11.81
N ILE A 93 14.80 6.92 -11.69
CA ILE A 93 13.88 8.07 -11.66
C ILE A 93 13.01 8.18 -12.93
N GLU A 94 13.54 7.78 -14.08
CA GLU A 94 12.82 7.78 -15.36
C GLU A 94 11.57 6.88 -15.31
N VAL A 95 11.65 5.74 -14.61
CA VAL A 95 10.50 4.87 -14.37
C VAL A 95 9.50 5.54 -13.42
N LEU A 96 9.99 6.26 -12.41
CA LEU A 96 9.13 7.04 -11.50
C LEU A 96 8.51 8.28 -12.16
N GLU A 97 8.94 8.69 -13.34
CA GLU A 97 8.33 9.80 -14.09
C GLU A 97 7.26 9.33 -15.08
N ASP A 98 7.16 8.01 -15.31
CA ASP A 98 6.13 7.43 -16.16
C ASP A 98 4.74 7.59 -15.53
N ARG A 99 3.89 8.40 -16.17
CA ARG A 99 2.53 8.71 -15.73
C ARG A 99 1.55 7.55 -15.93
N SER A 100 1.90 6.54 -16.74
CA SER A 100 1.11 5.31 -16.82
C SER A 100 1.10 4.53 -15.50
N MET A 101 2.04 4.85 -14.59
CA MET A 101 2.13 4.29 -13.25
C MET A 101 1.53 5.19 -12.16
N ASP A 102 0.81 6.27 -12.51
CA ASP A 102 0.19 7.20 -11.54
C ASP A 102 -0.79 6.50 -10.57
N THR A 103 -1.33 5.34 -10.95
CA THR A 103 -2.25 4.54 -10.12
C THR A 103 -1.55 3.68 -9.08
N TYR A 104 -0.21 3.64 -9.06
CA TYR A 104 0.52 2.79 -8.14
C TYR A 104 0.91 3.56 -6.86
N PRO A 105 0.55 3.06 -5.66
CA PRO A 105 0.87 3.71 -4.40
C PRO A 105 2.38 3.81 -4.17
N GLY A 106 2.80 4.89 -3.51
CA GLY A 106 4.19 5.11 -3.10
C GLY A 106 5.09 5.66 -4.21
N ARG A 107 4.67 5.59 -5.48
CA ARG A 107 5.47 6.05 -6.63
C ARG A 107 5.75 7.56 -6.56
N LEU A 108 4.70 8.35 -6.34
CA LEU A 108 4.82 9.82 -6.23
C LEU A 108 5.65 10.22 -5.01
N LEU A 109 5.47 9.53 -3.88
CA LEU A 109 6.27 9.73 -2.68
C LEU A 109 7.76 9.43 -2.94
N ALA A 110 8.07 8.32 -3.60
CA ALA A 110 9.45 7.97 -3.97
C ALA A 110 10.06 8.97 -4.96
N LEU A 111 9.26 9.44 -5.93
CA LEU A 111 9.68 10.49 -6.88
C LEU A 111 10.00 11.80 -6.15
N GLU A 112 9.14 12.21 -5.23
CA GLU A 112 9.34 13.42 -4.42
C GLU A 112 10.61 13.33 -3.58
N GLN A 113 10.83 12.21 -2.88
CA GLN A 113 12.03 11.99 -2.07
C GLN A 113 13.32 12.05 -2.89
N ARG A 114 13.31 11.51 -4.12
CA ARG A 114 14.47 11.57 -5.01
C ARG A 114 14.73 12.95 -5.59
N ARG A 115 13.67 13.73 -5.83
CA ARG A 115 13.80 15.12 -6.26
C ARG A 115 14.24 16.03 -5.11
N ASN A 116 13.82 15.71 -3.88
CA ASN A 116 14.07 16.50 -2.68
C ASN A 116 14.68 15.65 -1.55
N PRO A 117 15.96 15.23 -1.66
CA PRO A 117 16.62 14.44 -0.63
C PRO A 117 16.78 15.16 0.72
N SER A 118 16.52 16.48 0.78
CA SER A 118 16.65 17.32 1.97
C SER A 118 15.40 17.42 2.86
N SER A 119 14.26 16.83 2.47
CA SER A 119 13.02 16.86 3.28
C SER A 119 12.95 15.79 4.38
N LEU A 120 14.01 15.00 4.57
CA LEU A 120 14.10 13.91 5.56
C LEU A 120 15.19 14.15 6.64
N ALA A 121 15.73 15.37 6.74
CA ALA A 121 16.73 15.76 7.75
C ALA A 121 16.09 16.34 9.02
#